data_AF-F9DRE8-F1
#
_entry.id   AF-F9DRE8-F1
#
_cell.length_a   1.000
_cell.length_b   1.000
_cell.length_c   1.000
_cell.angle_alpha   90.00
_cell.angle_beta   90.00
_cell.angle_gamma   90.00
#
_symmetry.space_group_name_H-M   'P 1'
#
loop_
_entity.id
_entity.type
_entity.pdbx_description
1 polymer ?
#
loop_
_entity_poly.entity_id
_entity_poly.type
_entity_poly.pdbx_seq_one_letter_code
_entity_poly.pdbx_strand_id
1 'polypeptide(L)'
;METAGSAAPGERLVISDLHDWLQSTSLSESESLHAIREISSPDTVFILTEVGRGIVPLGSEQRDLRDRCGRLYQQLFAEATDIIRIWYGIPQTIKRSGLL
;
A
#
# COMPACT_ATOMS: atom_id res chain seq x y z
N MET A 1 -1.69 15.06 -5.98
CA MET A 1 -2.88 15.22 -5.12
C MET A 1 -2.38 15.27 -3.69
N GLU A 2 -2.36 16.45 -3.07
CA GLU A 2 -2.09 16.56 -1.64
C GLU A 2 -3.35 16.15 -0.89
N THR A 3 -3.30 14.98 -0.27
CA THR A 3 -3.99 14.76 0.99
C THR A 3 -2.96 14.19 1.94
N ALA A 4 -2.13 15.07 2.50
CA ALA A 4 -1.49 14.80 3.78
C ALA A 4 -2.63 14.80 4.83
N GLY A 5 -3.38 13.70 4.85
CA GLY A 5 -4.49 13.51 5.77
C GLY A 5 -3.95 12.99 7.08
N SER A 6 -3.99 13.81 8.12
CA SER A 6 -3.97 13.33 9.49
C SER A 6 -5.42 13.01 9.89
N ALA A 7 -5.67 11.82 10.45
CA ALA A 7 -6.99 11.49 10.96
C ALA A 7 -7.27 12.29 12.25
N ALA A 8 -8.52 12.73 12.44
CA ALA A 8 -8.92 13.37 13.68
C ALA A 8 -8.78 12.40 14.88
N PRO A 9 -8.64 12.90 16.11
CA PRO A 9 -8.58 12.04 17.30
C PRO A 9 -9.79 11.10 17.38
N GLY A 10 -9.55 9.79 17.34
CA GLY A 10 -10.59 8.75 17.38
C GLY A 10 -11.06 8.26 16.01
N GLU A 11 -10.59 8.88 14.91
CA GLU A 11 -10.83 8.40 13.55
C GLU A 11 -9.65 7.55 13.05
N ARG A 12 -9.98 6.59 12.19
CA ARG A 12 -9.00 5.74 11.55
C ARG A 12 -8.45 6.40 10.29
N LEU A 13 -7.12 6.46 10.17
CA LEU A 13 -6.49 6.86 8.91
C LEU A 13 -6.65 5.76 7.87
N VAL A 14 -7.25 6.09 6.73
CA VAL A 14 -7.36 5.20 5.56
C VAL A 14 -6.55 5.80 4.43
N ILE A 15 -5.56 5.05 3.95
CA ILE A 15 -4.71 5.42 2.82
C ILE A 15 -5.08 4.54 1.63
N SER A 16 -5.66 5.16 0.60
CA SER A 16 -5.94 4.55 -0.70
C SER A 16 -5.02 5.12 -1.79
N ASP A 17 -5.13 4.59 -3.01
CA ASP A 17 -4.53 5.17 -4.22
C ASP A 17 -2.99 5.27 -4.20
N LEU A 18 -2.36 4.40 -3.41
CA LEU A 18 -0.90 4.38 -3.27
C LEU A 18 -0.18 4.04 -4.59
N HIS A 19 -0.85 3.30 -5.48
CA HIS A 19 -0.37 3.04 -6.84
C HIS A 19 -0.23 4.34 -7.65
N ASP A 20 -1.29 5.15 -7.67
CA ASP A 20 -1.34 6.42 -8.41
C ASP A 20 -0.36 7.44 -7.81
N TRP A 21 -0.23 7.44 -6.48
CA TRP A 21 0.78 8.26 -5.81
C TRP A 21 2.20 7.85 -6.22
N LEU A 22 2.52 6.55 -6.19
CA LEU A 22 3.83 6.03 -6.63
C LEU A 22 4.12 6.33 -8.11
N GLN A 23 3.08 6.36 -8.95
CA GLN A 23 3.20 6.74 -10.35
C GLN A 23 3.55 8.22 -10.53
N SER A 24 2.96 9.09 -9.71
CA SER A 24 3.12 10.54 -9.83
C SER A 24 4.35 11.10 -9.11
N THR A 25 4.90 10.35 -8.16
CA THR A 25 6.01 10.82 -7.32
C THR A 25 7.38 10.50 -7.94
N SER A 26 8.32 11.42 -7.78
CA SER A 26 9.72 11.23 -8.13
C SER A 26 10.57 10.66 -6.98
N LEU A 27 9.95 10.32 -5.85
CA LEU A 27 10.65 9.78 -4.68
C LEU A 27 11.22 8.39 -4.97
N SER A 28 12.42 8.14 -4.44
CA SER A 28 13.00 6.80 -4.37
C SER A 28 12.14 5.88 -3.49
N GLU A 29 12.41 4.57 -3.54
CA GLU A 29 11.67 3.61 -2.71
C GLU A 29 11.86 3.86 -1.22
N SER A 30 13.07 4.19 -0.79
CA SER A 30 13.38 4.48 0.61
C SER A 30 12.68 5.75 1.09
N GLU A 31 12.67 6.80 0.27
CA GLU A 31 11.95 8.04 0.58
C GLU A 31 10.43 7.82 0.59
N SER A 32 9.91 7.01 -0.33
CA SER A 32 8.49 6.68 -0.39
C SER A 32 8.05 5.91 0.86
N LEU A 33 8.84 4.92 1.28
CA LEU A 33 8.59 4.16 2.51
C LEU A 33 8.66 5.06 3.75
N HIS A 34 9.64 5.96 3.82
CA HIS A 34 9.75 6.91 4.91
C HIS A 34 8.53 7.83 4.98
N ALA A 35 8.11 8.43 3.86
CA ALA A 35 6.94 9.31 3.81
C ALA A 35 5.66 8.62 4.31
N ILE A 36 5.48 7.35 3.96
CA ILE A 36 4.32 6.57 4.42
C ILE A 36 4.41 6.29 5.92
N ARG A 37 5.60 5.93 6.43
CA ARG A 37 5.78 5.66 7.85
C ARG A 37 5.53 6.91 8.71
N GLU A 38 5.93 8.08 8.24
CA GLU A 38 5.70 9.35 8.97
C GLU A 38 4.22 9.67 9.19
N ILE A 39 3.36 9.32 8.22
CA ILE A 39 1.91 9.55 8.34
C ILE A 39 1.17 8.37 8.98
N SER A 40 1.81 7.22 9.09
CA SER A 40 1.18 5.99 9.58
C SER A 40 1.08 5.98 11.11
N SER A 41 -0.02 5.41 11.59
CA SER A 41 -0.25 5.08 13.00
C SER A 41 -0.63 3.60 13.14
N PRO A 42 -0.59 3.01 14.35
CA PRO A 42 -0.91 1.59 14.55
C PRO A 42 -2.30 1.14 14.05
N ASP A 43 -3.26 2.06 13.93
CA ASP A 43 -4.62 1.75 13.45
C ASP A 43 -4.82 2.08 11.96
N THR A 44 -3.76 2.47 11.24
CA THR A 44 -3.86 2.87 9.83
C THR A 44 -4.27 1.69 8.94
N VAL A 45 -5.23 1.93 8.04
CA VAL A 45 -5.65 0.96 7.03
C VAL A 45 -5.15 1.39 5.65
N PHE A 46 -4.45 0.48 4.99
CA PHE A 46 -4.03 0.63 3.61
C PHE A 46 -4.96 -0.14 2.66
N ILE A 47 -5.47 0.55 1.64
CA ILE A 47 -6.16 -0.06 0.51
C ILE A 47 -5.21 -0.05 -0.67
N LEU A 48 -4.72 -1.24 -1.04
CA LEU A 48 -3.68 -1.41 -2.04
C LEU A 48 -4.23 -2.05 -3.32
N THR A 49 -3.85 -1.50 -4.47
CA THR A 49 -4.20 -2.07 -5.79
C THR A 49 -3.21 -3.16 -6.16
N GLU A 50 -3.67 -4.40 -6.31
CA GLU A 50 -2.84 -5.51 -6.80
C GLU A 50 -2.54 -5.33 -8.30
N VAL A 51 -1.25 -5.29 -8.67
CA VAL A 51 -0.78 -5.10 -10.06
C VAL A 51 0.24 -6.16 -10.51
N GLY A 52 0.55 -7.15 -9.67
CA GLY A 52 1.60 -8.13 -9.87
C GLY A 52 1.16 -9.43 -10.55
N ARG A 53 -0.15 -9.69 -10.71
CA ARG A 53 -0.66 -10.95 -11.29
C ARG A 53 -0.98 -10.90 -12.79
N GLY A 54 -0.73 -9.77 -13.45
CA GLY A 54 -0.99 -9.56 -14.87
C GLY A 54 0.21 -9.88 -15.79
N ILE A 55 0.03 -9.57 -17.07
CA ILE A 55 1.11 -9.63 -18.07
C ILE A 55 2.16 -8.55 -17.75
N VAL A 56 3.44 -8.85 -18.01
CA VAL A 56 4.52 -7.88 -17.86
C VAL A 56 4.33 -6.71 -18.83
N PRO A 57 4.29 -5.44 -18.36
CA PRO A 57 4.14 -4.29 -19.25
C PRO A 57 5.28 -4.16 -20.28
N LEU A 58 4.94 -3.67 -21.47
CA LEU A 58 5.93 -3.40 -22.54
C LEU A 58 6.77 -2.16 -22.25
N GLY A 59 6.19 -1.13 -21.62
CA GLY A 59 6.92 0.08 -21.23
C GLY A 59 7.77 -0.14 -19.98
N SER A 60 8.99 0.41 -19.99
CA SER A 60 9.93 0.30 -18.86
C SER A 60 9.40 0.98 -17.61
N GLU A 61 8.77 2.15 -17.74
CA GLU A 61 8.21 2.89 -16.61
C GLU A 61 7.09 2.12 -15.92
N GLN A 62 6.21 1.46 -16.67
CA GLN A 62 5.13 0.67 -16.07
C GLN A 62 5.67 -0.61 -15.39
N ARG A 63 6.74 -1.21 -15.92
CA ARG A 63 7.43 -2.32 -15.23
C ARG A 63 8.06 -1.86 -13.94
N ASP A 64 8.76 -0.72 -13.96
CA ASP A 64 9.37 -0.14 -12.78
C ASP A 64 8.33 0.20 -11.71
N LEU A 65 7.23 0.85 -12.09
CA LEU A 65 6.12 1.15 -11.19
C LEU A 65 5.52 -0.12 -10.56
N ARG A 66 5.29 -1.17 -11.36
CA ARG A 66 4.79 -2.46 -10.86
C ARG A 66 5.75 -3.04 -9.81
N ASP A 67 7.04 -3.00 -10.09
CA ASP A 67 8.07 -3.57 -9.23
C ASP A 67 8.25 -2.74 -7.94
N ARG A 68 8.20 -1.40 -8.03
CA ARG A 68 8.19 -0.46 -6.89
C ARG A 68 6.97 -0.69 -5.99
N CYS A 69 5.77 -0.81 -6.57
CA CYS A 69 4.55 -1.15 -5.83
C CYS A 69 4.71 -2.48 -5.09
N GLY A 70 5.19 -3.52 -5.79
CA GLY A 70 5.38 -4.85 -5.21
C GLY A 70 6.35 -4.85 -4.03
N ARG A 71 7.48 -4.14 -4.13
CA ARG A 71 8.46 -4.01 -3.03
C ARG A 71 7.90 -3.22 -1.86
N LEU A 72 7.26 -2.08 -2.11
CA LEU A 72 6.67 -1.26 -1.06
C LEU A 72 5.57 -2.01 -0.31
N TYR A 73 4.66 -2.67 -1.03
CA TYR A 73 3.57 -3.42 -0.40
C TYR A 73 4.07 -4.58 0.44
N GLN A 74 5.17 -5.25 0.02
CA GLN A 74 5.81 -6.26 0.84
C GLN A 74 6.33 -5.70 2.17
N GLN A 75 6.88 -4.48 2.19
CA GLN A 75 7.27 -3.82 3.45
C GLN A 75 6.04 -3.57 4.34
N LEU A 76 4.95 -3.04 3.77
CA LEU A 76 3.70 -2.83 4.52
C LEU A 76 3.13 -4.14 5.07
N PHE A 77 3.14 -5.22 4.29
CA PHE A 77 2.66 -6.54 4.74
C PHE A 77 3.52 -7.17 5.84
N ALA A 78 4.82 -6.91 5.83
CA ALA A 78 5.70 -7.36 6.90
C ALA A 78 5.27 -6.75 8.25
N GLU A 79 4.93 -5.45 8.24
CA GLU A 79 4.55 -4.68 9.43
C GLU A 79 3.06 -4.84 9.81
N ALA A 80 2.17 -5.08 8.85
CA ALA A 80 0.72 -5.16 9.08
C ALA A 80 0.32 -6.30 10.03
N THR A 81 -0.59 -6.05 10.97
CA THR A 81 -1.19 -7.11 11.82
C THR A 81 -2.20 -7.95 11.06
N ASP A 82 -2.89 -7.33 10.09
CA ASP A 82 -3.99 -7.90 9.33
C ASP A 82 -3.76 -7.66 7.84
N ILE A 83 -3.92 -8.72 7.05
CA ILE A 83 -3.86 -8.65 5.59
C ILE A 83 -5.08 -9.37 5.06
N ILE A 84 -5.93 -8.64 4.36
CA ILE A 84 -7.13 -9.16 3.71
C ILE A 84 -7.00 -8.91 2.22
N ARG A 85 -7.06 -9.97 1.43
CA ARG A 85 -7.18 -9.88 -0.03
C ARG A 85 -8.65 -9.91 -0.41
N ILE A 86 -9.09 -8.96 -1.23
CA ILE A 86 -10.46 -8.92 -1.73
C ILE A 86 -10.47 -9.36 -3.20
N TRP A 87 -11.35 -10.31 -3.55
CA TRP A 87 -11.48 -10.82 -4.91
C TRP A 87 -12.96 -10.94 -5.27
N TYR A 88 -13.41 -10.24 -6.32
CA TYR A 88 -14.85 -10.07 -6.64
C TYR A 88 -15.70 -9.64 -5.43
N GLY A 89 -15.16 -8.76 -4.58
CA GLY A 89 -15.82 -8.33 -3.34
C GLY A 89 -15.78 -9.33 -2.19
N ILE A 90 -15.22 -10.53 -2.40
CA ILE A 90 -15.13 -11.58 -1.38
C ILE A 90 -13.80 -11.43 -0.62
N PRO A 91 -13.82 -11.26 0.71
CA PRO A 91 -12.61 -11.14 1.51
C PRO A 91 -11.97 -12.51 1.79
N GLN A 92 -10.65 -12.54 1.72
CA GLN A 92 -9.81 -13.66 2.14
C GLN A 92 -8.74 -13.15 3.10
N THR A 93 -8.77 -13.60 4.35
CA THR A 93 -7.71 -13.31 5.32
C THR A 93 -6.43 -14.06 4.94
N ILE A 94 -5.33 -13.33 4.80
CA ILE A 94 -3.99 -13.84 4.50
C ILE A 94 -3.13 -13.86 5.78
N LYS A 95 -3.24 -12.82 6.62
CA LYS A 95 -2.56 -12.68 7.91
C LYS A 95 -3.53 -12.04 8.91
N ARG A 96 -3.52 -12.48 10.16
CA ARG A 96 -4.21 -11.83 11.28
C ARG A 96 -3.47 -12.16 12.58
N SER A 97 -2.97 -11.15 13.26
CA SER A 97 -2.32 -11.32 14.56
C SER A 97 -3.37 -11.73 15.61
N GLY A 98 -3.18 -12.86 16.29
CA GLY A 98 -4.12 -13.42 17.28
C GLY A 98 -4.90 -14.66 16.83
N LEU A 99 -4.69 -15.16 15.61
CA LEU A 99 -5.09 -16.51 15.20
C LEU A 99 -3.88 -17.45 15.34
N LEU A 100 -3.59 -17.85 16.58
CA LEU A 100 -2.90 -19.08 16.94
C LEU A 100 -3.82 -19.88 17.87
#